data_AF-A0A445EJW0-F1
#
_entry.id   AF-A0A445EJW0-F1
#
_cell.length_a   1.000
_cell.length_b   1.000
_cell.length_c   1.000
_cell.angle_alpha   90.00
_cell.angle_beta   90.00
_cell.angle_gamma   90.00
#
_symmetry.space_group_name_H-M   'P 1'
#
loop_
_entity.id
_entity.type
_entity.pdbx_description
1 polymer ?
#
loop_
_entity_poly.entity_id
_entity_poly.type
_entity_poly.pdbx_seq_one_letter_code
_entity_poly.pdbx_strand_id
1 'polypeptide(L)'
;MKLVGLSLLSPLPIVPFRKGPFPTASIATHSAPASIATQATHRAPASIKATKANIAEPASTTGRAREYHWPSPRLPPAELASSSPPTTIESNSDHHRPSPPPRRHPQPSTATATTHNHRQQPTTTGRARLLLNLIVMMDLQGLPASHGFHMPAEWEPHTQCWMGWPERPDNWRENAVPAQDVFAKVASAISRFEDVTVCASSGQWENARRMLPEHIRVLEISMNDSWFRDTGPTFVVKRSESGKAEQTIAGIDWNFNSWGGLEDGCYTDWSLDILVARKILAVERVHRFSHSMILEGGSIHVDGEGTCLTTEECLLNKNRNPHMRDDDTNGHIDNMCCFTRPGVVLLSWTDDESDPQYERSMEAYSLLSNETDASGRKFEIIKLHVPGPLYMTEKEAAGVVQGDDGKARLPGIRLAASYVNFYIANGGIIVPQFGDKKWDDEAVRVLSKAFPDHKVVGIEGSREIVLAGGNIHCITQQQPAF
;
A
#
# COMPACT_ATOMS: atom_id res chain seq x y z
N MET A 1 -5.49 -17.21 -2.67
CA MET A 1 -4.77 -16.66 -1.47
C MET A 1 -3.89 -17.78 -0.93
N LYS A 2 -2.63 -17.52 -0.55
CA LYS A 2 -1.72 -18.56 -0.02
C LYS A 2 -1.15 -18.15 1.34
N LEU A 3 -0.97 -19.14 2.20
CA LEU A 3 -0.10 -19.02 3.37
C LEU A 3 1.29 -19.47 3.01
N VAL A 4 2.26 -18.62 3.30
CA VAL A 4 3.66 -18.97 3.17
C VAL A 4 4.26 -18.91 4.58
N GLY A 5 4.69 -20.06 5.10
CA GLY A 5 5.49 -20.07 6.32
C GLY A 5 6.80 -19.31 6.04
N LEU A 6 7.14 -18.31 6.87
CA LEU A 6 8.41 -17.61 6.75
C LEU A 6 9.55 -18.56 7.16
N SER A 7 10.00 -19.40 6.23
CA SER A 7 11.40 -19.84 6.18
C SER A 7 12.15 -19.23 4.99
N LEU A 8 11.59 -18.14 4.43
CA LEU A 8 11.95 -17.52 3.14
C LEU A 8 13.30 -16.83 3.08
N LEU A 9 14.27 -17.28 3.89
CA LEU A 9 15.68 -17.02 3.69
C LEU A 9 16.53 -18.30 3.83
N SER A 10 16.02 -19.41 3.31
CA SER A 10 16.81 -20.59 2.95
C SER A 10 16.40 -21.14 1.58
N PRO A 11 17.33 -21.76 0.83
CA PRO A 11 17.07 -22.23 -0.53
C PRO A 11 16.38 -23.59 -0.47
N LEU A 12 15.07 -23.62 -0.27
CA LEU A 12 14.27 -24.83 -0.54
C LEU A 12 13.00 -24.44 -1.31
N PRO A 13 12.60 -25.27 -2.27
CA PRO A 13 11.63 -24.90 -3.29
C PRO A 13 10.27 -24.62 -2.66
N ILE A 14 9.57 -23.62 -3.21
CA ILE A 14 8.11 -23.55 -3.14
C ILE A 14 7.60 -24.93 -3.52
N VAL A 15 6.95 -25.63 -2.60
CA VAL A 15 6.36 -26.95 -2.85
C VAL A 15 4.96 -26.70 -3.40
N PRO A 16 4.72 -26.80 -4.73
CA PRO A 16 3.37 -27.04 -5.19
C PRO A 16 2.94 -28.40 -4.65
N PHE A 17 1.77 -28.45 -4.01
CA PHE A 17 1.21 -29.71 -3.53
C PHE A 17 0.99 -30.65 -4.72
N ARG A 18 1.89 -31.63 -4.90
CA ARG A 18 1.66 -32.77 -5.78
C ARG A 18 0.56 -33.63 -5.16
N LYS A 19 -0.46 -33.97 -5.96
CA LYS A 19 -1.38 -35.08 -5.64
C LYS A 19 -0.55 -36.31 -5.28
N GLY A 20 -0.69 -36.79 -4.06
CA GLY A 20 -0.10 -38.04 -3.59
C GLY A 20 -0.60 -39.24 -4.41
N PRO A 21 0.16 -40.35 -4.41
CA PRO A 21 0.02 -41.43 -5.37
C PRO A 21 -1.17 -42.34 -5.06
N PHE A 22 -1.86 -42.80 -6.10
CA PHE A 22 -2.74 -43.97 -6.00
C PHE A 22 -1.89 -45.21 -5.67
N PRO A 23 -2.35 -46.10 -4.77
CA PRO A 23 -1.64 -47.33 -4.48
C PRO A 23 -1.72 -48.28 -5.67
N THR A 24 -0.55 -48.71 -6.14
CA THR A 24 -0.37 -49.83 -7.06
C THR A 24 -0.78 -51.13 -6.38
N ALA A 25 -1.81 -51.80 -6.90
CA ALA A 25 -2.04 -53.22 -6.67
C ALA A 25 -1.47 -54.01 -7.85
N SER A 26 -0.52 -54.88 -7.55
CA SER A 26 0.06 -55.89 -8.44
C SER A 26 -0.91 -57.05 -8.61
N ILE A 27 -1.27 -57.40 -9.84
CA ILE A 27 -1.57 -58.78 -10.25
C ILE A 27 -1.00 -59.01 -11.64
N ALA A 28 -0.22 -60.07 -11.77
CA ALA A 28 0.44 -60.53 -12.98
C ALA A 28 -0.41 -61.55 -13.77
N THR A 29 -0.09 -61.67 -15.07
CA THR A 29 -0.30 -62.83 -15.99
C THR A 29 -1.76 -63.20 -16.29
N HIS A 30 -2.27 -63.23 -17.54
CA HIS A 30 -1.90 -64.15 -18.62
C HIS A 30 -2.77 -63.92 -19.89
N SER A 31 -2.15 -64.16 -21.06
CA SER A 31 -2.67 -64.72 -22.33
C SER A 31 -3.99 -64.25 -22.99
N ALA A 32 -3.86 -63.80 -24.25
CA ALA A 32 -4.87 -63.80 -25.32
C ALA A 32 -5.26 -65.27 -25.71
N PRO A 33 -6.32 -65.59 -26.53
CA PRO A 33 -6.61 -64.96 -27.83
C PRO A 33 -8.10 -64.88 -28.31
N ALA A 34 -8.28 -64.08 -29.39
CA ALA A 34 -9.17 -64.22 -30.57
C ALA A 34 -10.70 -64.49 -30.46
N SER A 35 -11.48 -63.60 -31.12
CA SER A 35 -12.31 -63.86 -32.32
C SER A 35 -13.78 -63.37 -32.32
N ILE A 36 -14.12 -62.72 -33.44
CA ILE A 36 -15.39 -62.73 -34.24
C ILE A 36 -16.65 -61.98 -33.74
N ALA A 37 -17.04 -61.04 -34.60
CA ALA A 37 -18.33 -60.43 -34.95
C ALA A 37 -19.66 -61.01 -34.39
N THR A 38 -20.62 -60.14 -34.06
CA THR A 38 -21.82 -59.77 -34.87
C THR A 38 -22.91 -59.19 -33.96
N GLN A 39 -23.67 -58.23 -34.49
CA GLN A 39 -24.81 -57.52 -33.88
C GLN A 39 -25.93 -58.45 -33.36
N ALA A 40 -26.57 -58.08 -32.24
CA ALA A 40 -28.03 -57.96 -32.12
C ALA A 40 -28.47 -57.59 -30.68
N THR A 41 -29.31 -56.54 -30.62
CA THR A 41 -30.54 -56.42 -29.80
C THR A 41 -30.50 -56.38 -28.26
N HIS A 42 -31.01 -55.25 -27.77
CA HIS A 42 -32.04 -55.09 -26.74
C HIS A 42 -31.75 -55.23 -25.23
N ARG A 43 -32.28 -54.19 -24.55
CA ARG A 43 -32.79 -54.11 -23.17
C ARG A 43 -31.78 -53.82 -22.06
N ALA A 44 -31.58 -52.51 -21.86
CA ALA A 44 -31.58 -51.95 -20.52
C ALA A 44 -33.03 -51.93 -19.97
N PRO A 45 -33.27 -52.30 -18.70
CA PRO A 45 -34.36 -51.76 -17.89
C PRO A 45 -33.87 -50.44 -17.25
N ALA A 46 -34.53 -49.33 -17.56
CA ALA A 46 -35.69 -48.80 -16.81
C ALA A 46 -35.21 -48.03 -15.56
N SER A 47 -35.05 -46.70 -15.67
CA SER A 47 -36.08 -45.63 -15.53
C SER A 47 -36.31 -45.28 -14.05
N ILE A 48 -36.30 -44.01 -13.63
CA ILE A 48 -37.37 -43.01 -13.79
C ILE A 48 -36.73 -41.63 -13.49
N LYS A 49 -36.69 -40.66 -14.43
CA LYS A 49 -37.70 -39.66 -14.82
C LYS A 49 -38.05 -38.67 -13.68
N ALA A 50 -37.65 -37.40 -13.78
CA ALA A 50 -38.25 -36.29 -14.56
C ALA A 50 -39.08 -35.38 -13.60
N THR A 51 -39.27 -34.08 -13.82
CA THR A 51 -39.51 -33.40 -15.09
C THR A 51 -39.39 -31.88 -14.92
N LYS A 52 -38.94 -31.20 -15.99
CA LYS A 52 -39.17 -29.78 -16.28
C LYS A 52 -40.64 -29.52 -16.64
N ALA A 53 -41.06 -28.26 -16.53
CA ALA A 53 -41.79 -27.55 -17.59
C ALA A 53 -41.88 -26.05 -17.24
N ASN A 54 -42.12 -25.12 -18.14
CA ASN A 54 -41.57 -24.80 -19.45
C ASN A 54 -42.01 -23.34 -19.72
N ILE A 55 -41.28 -22.65 -20.58
CA ILE A 55 -41.45 -21.24 -20.97
C ILE A 55 -42.79 -20.98 -21.66
N ALA A 56 -43.37 -19.80 -21.41
CA ALA A 56 -44.17 -19.05 -22.39
C ALA A 56 -44.14 -17.54 -22.10
N GLU A 57 -43.69 -16.77 -23.09
CA GLU A 57 -43.99 -15.35 -23.33
C GLU A 57 -44.84 -15.27 -24.63
N PRO A 58 -45.41 -14.13 -25.09
CA PRO A 58 -45.38 -12.75 -24.56
C PRO A 58 -46.78 -12.06 -24.52
N ALA A 59 -46.88 -10.89 -23.88
CA ALA A 59 -47.80 -9.81 -24.31
C ALA A 59 -47.46 -8.44 -23.67
N SER A 60 -47.38 -7.44 -24.53
CA SER A 60 -47.27 -6.01 -24.23
C SER A 60 -48.53 -5.46 -23.54
N THR A 61 -48.39 -4.56 -22.56
CA THR A 61 -49.19 -3.31 -22.47
C THR A 61 -48.62 -2.35 -21.42
N THR A 62 -48.36 -1.14 -21.91
CA THR A 62 -48.34 0.18 -21.26
C THR A 62 -48.82 0.29 -19.80
N GLY A 63 -47.98 0.83 -18.93
CA GLY A 63 -48.36 1.23 -17.56
C GLY A 63 -47.33 2.15 -16.88
N ARG A 64 -47.53 3.47 -17.06
CA ARG A 64 -47.00 4.63 -16.30
C ARG A 64 -45.95 4.37 -15.19
N ALA A 65 -44.76 4.93 -15.41
CA ALA A 65 -43.88 5.39 -14.33
C ALA A 65 -44.61 6.44 -13.48
N ARG A 66 -44.66 6.21 -12.16
CA ARG A 66 -44.98 7.26 -11.18
C ARG A 66 -43.67 7.81 -10.64
N GLU A 67 -43.40 9.06 -11.00
CA GLU A 67 -42.38 9.90 -10.38
C GLU A 67 -42.71 10.07 -8.89
N TYR A 68 -41.78 9.67 -8.03
CA TYR A 68 -41.80 10.06 -6.62
C TYR A 68 -41.00 11.34 -6.46
N HIS A 69 -41.71 12.47 -6.36
CA HIS A 69 -41.14 13.74 -5.91
C HIS A 69 -40.97 13.72 -4.39
N TRP A 70 -39.72 13.82 -3.93
CA TRP A 70 -39.42 14.19 -2.55
C TRP A 70 -39.25 15.72 -2.46
N PRO A 71 -39.96 16.43 -1.57
CA PRO A 71 -39.82 17.87 -1.42
C PRO A 71 -38.52 18.23 -0.69
N SER A 72 -37.74 19.15 -1.27
CA SER A 72 -36.57 19.76 -0.64
C SER A 72 -36.94 20.49 0.66
N PRO A 73 -36.21 20.29 1.76
CA PRO A 73 -36.36 21.14 2.95
C PRO A 73 -35.78 22.53 2.72
N ARG A 74 -36.57 23.57 3.04
CA ARG A 74 -36.20 24.98 3.01
C ARG A 74 -35.21 25.28 4.13
N LEU A 75 -34.08 25.89 3.81
CA LEU A 75 -33.20 26.53 4.79
C LEU A 75 -33.72 27.94 5.12
N PRO A 76 -33.69 28.38 6.40
CA PRO A 76 -33.93 29.77 6.76
C PRO A 76 -32.70 30.64 6.44
N PRO A 77 -32.89 31.96 6.18
CA PRO A 77 -31.81 32.84 5.76
C PRO A 77 -30.86 33.21 6.91
N ALA A 78 -29.56 33.30 6.58
CA ALA A 78 -28.52 33.82 7.45
C ALA A 78 -28.61 35.35 7.56
N GLU A 79 -28.65 35.87 8.78
CA GLU A 79 -28.50 37.30 9.06
C GLU A 79 -27.04 37.74 8.93
N LEU A 80 -26.82 38.77 8.11
CA LEU A 80 -25.61 39.59 8.13
C LEU A 80 -25.64 40.49 9.37
N ALA A 81 -24.56 40.46 10.15
CA ALA A 81 -24.23 41.55 11.07
C ALA A 81 -22.79 42.01 10.84
N SER A 82 -22.70 43.16 10.18
CA SER A 82 -21.54 44.03 10.06
C SER A 82 -21.10 44.60 11.42
N SER A 83 -19.80 44.71 11.68
CA SER A 83 -19.18 45.91 12.28
C SER A 83 -17.65 45.79 12.41
N SER A 84 -16.94 46.56 11.59
CA SER A 84 -15.75 47.33 12.03
C SER A 84 -16.26 48.69 12.58
N PRO A 85 -15.48 49.61 13.21
CA PRO A 85 -14.00 49.82 13.25
C PRO A 85 -13.56 50.27 14.70
N PRO A 86 -12.48 51.06 15.00
CA PRO A 86 -11.48 51.69 14.15
C PRO A 86 -10.00 51.62 14.58
N THR A 87 -9.19 52.04 13.62
CA THR A 87 -7.79 52.45 13.63
C THR A 87 -7.53 53.66 14.54
N THR A 88 -6.38 53.64 15.22
CA THR A 88 -5.61 54.87 15.54
C THR A 88 -4.12 54.59 15.43
N ILE A 89 -3.49 55.47 14.67
CA ILE A 89 -2.05 55.64 14.48
C ILE A 89 -1.52 56.42 15.68
N GLU A 90 -0.38 56.03 16.25
CA GLU A 90 0.54 56.99 16.85
C GLU A 90 1.99 56.51 16.75
N SER A 91 2.79 57.40 16.15
CA SER A 91 4.23 57.39 16.04
C SER A 91 4.89 57.80 17.35
N ASN A 92 6.00 57.16 17.74
CA ASN A 92 7.09 57.91 18.35
C ASN A 92 8.46 57.21 18.20
N SER A 93 9.44 58.09 18.09
CA SER A 93 10.81 57.94 17.63
C SER A 93 11.82 57.62 18.74
N ASP A 94 13.00 57.18 18.28
CA ASP A 94 14.33 57.34 18.86
C ASP A 94 14.70 56.64 20.18
N HIS A 95 15.67 55.73 20.10
CA HIS A 95 16.93 55.87 20.85
C HIS A 95 18.12 55.14 20.18
N HIS A 96 19.10 55.95 19.78
CA HIS A 96 20.44 55.61 19.33
C HIS A 96 21.31 54.93 20.41
N ARG A 97 22.20 54.00 19.99
CA ARG A 97 23.60 53.85 20.47
C ARG A 97 24.41 52.85 19.60
N PRO A 98 25.76 52.84 19.62
CA PRO A 98 26.55 53.34 18.50
C PRO A 98 27.48 52.30 17.82
N SER A 99 27.91 52.63 16.60
CA SER A 99 28.92 51.88 15.81
C SER A 99 30.36 52.21 16.25
N PRO A 100 31.32 51.25 16.17
CA PRO A 100 32.72 51.51 16.48
C PRO A 100 33.55 52.05 15.28
N PRO A 101 34.69 52.73 15.53
CA PRO A 101 35.41 53.57 14.56
C PRO A 101 36.44 52.82 13.69
N PRO A 102 36.97 53.45 12.62
CA PRO A 102 37.78 52.78 11.60
C PRO A 102 39.27 52.74 11.99
N ARG A 103 39.99 51.70 11.56
CA ARG A 103 41.46 51.65 11.67
C ARG A 103 42.13 51.72 10.29
N ARG A 104 43.08 52.65 10.18
CA ARG A 104 43.97 52.89 9.04
C ARG A 104 45.19 51.96 9.07
N HIS A 105 45.71 51.71 7.87
CA HIS A 105 46.90 50.94 7.51
C HIS A 105 48.21 51.36 8.21
N PRO A 106 49.15 50.42 8.29
CA PRO A 106 50.52 50.70 7.85
C PRO A 106 51.10 49.60 6.93
N GLN A 107 51.98 50.03 6.01
CA GLN A 107 53.02 49.25 5.32
C GLN A 107 54.34 50.05 5.42
N PRO A 108 55.54 49.50 5.11
CA PRO A 108 55.97 48.09 5.08
C PRO A 108 57.32 47.84 5.80
N SER A 109 57.69 46.58 6.10
CA SER A 109 59.11 46.16 6.10
C SER A 109 59.30 44.63 6.00
N THR A 110 60.00 44.25 4.92
CA THR A 110 60.99 43.17 4.76
C THR A 110 60.63 41.69 4.96
N ALA A 111 60.94 40.94 3.89
CA ALA A 111 60.86 39.52 3.62
C ALA A 111 61.50 38.57 4.66
N THR A 112 60.94 37.36 4.79
CA THR A 112 61.62 36.10 4.41
C THR A 112 60.64 34.91 4.39
N ALA A 113 60.91 33.96 3.51
CA ALA A 113 60.02 32.89 3.03
C ALA A 113 59.63 31.83 4.07
N THR A 114 58.43 31.24 3.94
CA THR A 114 58.15 29.85 4.32
C THR A 114 56.81 29.34 3.72
N THR A 115 56.94 28.39 2.79
CA THR A 115 56.02 27.33 2.35
C THR A 115 54.51 27.45 2.64
N HIS A 116 53.72 27.60 1.56
CA HIS A 116 52.27 27.37 1.54
C HIS A 116 51.93 25.88 1.75
N ASN A 117 51.10 25.60 2.75
CA ASN A 117 50.35 24.34 2.84
C ASN A 117 48.89 24.64 2.48
N HIS A 118 48.53 24.40 1.22
CA HIS A 118 47.14 24.49 0.75
C HIS A 118 46.32 23.38 1.39
N ARG A 119 45.45 23.72 2.35
CA ARG A 119 44.35 22.86 2.77
C ARG A 119 43.31 22.86 1.64
N GLN A 120 43.42 21.90 0.72
CA GLN A 120 42.44 21.72 -0.34
C GLN A 120 41.07 21.37 0.29
N GLN A 121 40.06 22.19 0.00
CA GLN A 121 38.67 21.77 0.20
C GLN A 121 38.36 20.62 -0.78
N PRO A 122 37.67 19.57 -0.36
CA PRO A 122 37.37 18.44 -1.24
C PRO A 122 36.48 18.93 -2.39
N THR A 123 36.86 18.56 -3.61
CA THR A 123 36.09 18.83 -4.83
C THR A 123 34.71 18.18 -4.75
N THR A 124 33.74 18.70 -5.51
CA THR A 124 32.38 18.15 -5.63
C THR A 124 32.37 16.65 -5.94
N THR A 125 33.33 16.18 -6.74
CA THR A 125 33.54 14.75 -7.05
C THR A 125 34.00 13.93 -5.83
N GLY A 126 34.82 14.51 -4.95
CA GLY A 126 35.27 13.86 -3.71
C GLY A 126 34.16 13.73 -2.67
N ARG A 127 33.26 14.73 -2.58
CA ARG A 127 32.07 14.66 -1.72
C ARG A 127 31.05 13.64 -2.22
N ALA A 128 30.79 13.58 -3.53
CA ALA A 128 29.90 12.59 -4.12
C ALA A 128 30.42 11.15 -3.91
N ARG A 129 31.74 10.94 -4.03
CA ARG A 129 32.36 9.63 -3.81
C ARG A 129 32.35 9.21 -2.33
N LEU A 130 32.49 10.16 -1.40
CA LEU A 130 32.37 9.89 0.04
C LEU A 130 30.92 9.55 0.43
N LEU A 131 29.93 10.26 -0.12
CA LEU A 131 28.51 9.96 0.08
C LEU A 131 28.15 8.59 -0.51
N LEU A 132 28.63 8.28 -1.71
CA LEU A 132 28.40 6.98 -2.34
C LEU A 132 29.04 5.85 -1.53
N ASN A 133 30.25 6.06 -0.98
CA ASN A 133 30.88 5.09 -0.09
C ASN A 133 30.14 4.93 1.25
N LEU A 134 29.58 6.01 1.83
CA LEU A 134 28.73 5.93 3.03
C LEU A 134 27.43 5.17 2.76
N ILE A 135 26.81 5.37 1.58
CA ILE A 135 25.61 4.66 1.15
C ILE A 135 25.91 3.17 0.92
N VAL A 136 27.05 2.83 0.30
CA VAL A 136 27.49 1.44 0.10
C VAL A 136 27.91 0.76 1.41
N MET A 137 28.41 1.52 2.39
CA MET A 137 28.77 1.00 3.72
C MET A 137 27.58 0.64 4.61
N MET A 138 26.35 0.94 4.18
CA MET A 138 25.11 0.60 4.91
C MET A 138 24.44 -0.68 4.41
N ASP A 139 24.94 -1.29 3.34
CA ASP A 139 24.37 -2.52 2.78
C ASP A 139 24.84 -3.75 3.55
N LEU A 140 23.88 -4.53 4.04
CA LEU A 140 24.12 -5.83 4.63
C LEU A 140 24.08 -6.92 3.55
N GLN A 141 25.05 -7.83 3.60
CA GLN A 141 25.15 -8.96 2.69
C GLN A 141 24.37 -10.16 3.21
N GLY A 142 23.77 -10.93 2.30
CA GLY A 142 22.96 -12.08 2.66
C GLY A 142 21.54 -11.70 3.06
N LEU A 143 20.90 -12.58 3.81
CA LEU A 143 19.46 -12.57 3.98
C LEU A 143 19.07 -12.06 5.39
N PRO A 144 18.06 -11.20 5.57
CA PRO A 144 17.65 -10.68 6.88
C PRO A 144 17.62 -11.71 8.04
N ALA A 145 16.93 -12.84 7.89
CA ALA A 145 16.85 -13.90 8.89
C ALA A 145 18.20 -14.57 9.20
N SER A 146 19.15 -14.61 8.27
CA SER A 146 20.51 -15.10 8.57
C SER A 146 21.26 -14.18 9.54
N HIS A 147 20.80 -12.94 9.69
CA HIS A 147 21.25 -11.95 10.66
C HIS A 147 20.30 -11.80 11.86
N GLY A 148 19.32 -12.69 11.99
CA GLY A 148 18.32 -12.67 13.07
C GLY A 148 17.22 -11.62 12.93
N PHE A 149 17.10 -10.97 11.77
CA PHE A 149 16.04 -10.01 11.50
C PHE A 149 14.76 -10.69 11.02
N HIS A 150 13.61 -10.11 11.40
CA HIS A 150 12.28 -10.48 10.92
C HIS A 150 11.45 -9.23 10.67
N MET A 151 10.43 -9.32 9.81
CA MET A 151 9.45 -8.24 9.66
C MET A 151 8.50 -8.30 10.87
N PRO A 152 8.40 -7.23 11.68
CA PRO A 152 7.44 -7.20 12.79
C PRO A 152 6.01 -7.10 12.26
N ALA A 153 5.04 -7.46 13.08
CA ALA A 153 3.64 -7.26 12.74
C ALA A 153 3.32 -5.77 12.64
N GLU A 154 2.34 -5.40 11.79
CA GLU A 154 2.01 -3.99 11.60
C GLU A 154 1.39 -3.34 12.85
N TRP A 155 0.79 -4.11 13.76
CA TRP A 155 0.30 -3.58 15.06
C TRP A 155 1.39 -3.41 16.13
N GLU A 156 2.64 -3.82 15.87
CA GLU A 156 3.72 -3.55 16.80
C GLU A 156 4.08 -2.05 16.83
N PRO A 157 4.65 -1.52 17.92
CA PRO A 157 4.87 -0.09 18.06
C PRO A 157 5.70 0.55 16.93
N HIS A 158 5.31 1.75 16.51
CA HIS A 158 5.95 2.53 15.46
C HIS A 158 6.70 3.75 15.99
N THR A 159 7.80 4.08 15.32
CA THR A 159 8.49 5.37 15.47
C THR A 159 7.81 6.43 14.61
N GLN A 160 7.51 6.11 13.35
CA GLN A 160 6.90 7.05 12.39
C GLN A 160 6.24 6.34 11.21
N CYS A 161 5.38 7.07 10.50
CA CYS A 161 4.81 6.70 9.20
C CYS A 161 5.45 7.52 8.06
N TRP A 162 5.70 6.87 6.93
CA TRP A 162 6.18 7.47 5.70
C TRP A 162 5.08 7.55 4.63
N MET A 163 4.99 8.67 3.93
CA MET A 163 4.05 8.87 2.82
C MET A 163 4.71 9.62 1.65
N GLY A 164 4.28 9.34 0.41
CA GLY A 164 4.63 10.10 -0.79
C GLY A 164 3.58 11.15 -1.12
N TRP A 165 3.97 12.29 -1.68
CA TRP A 165 3.05 13.36 -2.08
C TRP A 165 2.58 13.17 -3.54
N PRO A 166 1.26 13.16 -3.82
CA PRO A 166 0.74 12.89 -5.16
C PRO A 166 0.85 14.12 -6.07
N GLU A 167 1.26 13.93 -7.32
CA GLU A 167 1.40 15.04 -8.28
C GLU A 167 1.15 14.70 -9.75
N ARG A 168 1.36 13.45 -10.19
CA ARG A 168 1.30 13.10 -11.62
C ARG A 168 -0.13 13.24 -12.18
N PRO A 169 -0.37 14.07 -13.22
CA PRO A 169 -1.72 14.42 -13.65
C PRO A 169 -2.40 13.34 -14.50
N ASP A 170 -1.64 12.34 -14.95
CA ASP A 170 -2.09 11.19 -15.72
C ASP A 170 -2.57 10.01 -14.86
N ASN A 171 -2.38 10.11 -13.53
CA ASN A 171 -3.00 9.21 -12.56
C ASN A 171 -3.99 9.96 -11.65
N TRP A 172 -3.61 11.16 -11.21
CA TRP A 172 -4.35 11.96 -10.25
C TRP A 172 -5.13 13.10 -10.95
N ARG A 173 -6.45 13.02 -10.90
CA ARG A 173 -7.33 13.99 -11.57
C ARG A 173 -7.10 15.42 -11.09
N GLU A 174 -7.42 16.40 -11.95
CA GLU A 174 -7.37 17.84 -11.67
C GLU A 174 -5.99 18.28 -11.14
N ASN A 175 -4.92 17.75 -11.76
CA ASN A 175 -3.52 17.98 -11.38
C ASN A 175 -3.25 17.62 -9.91
N ALA A 176 -3.80 16.49 -9.46
CA ALA A 176 -3.68 15.95 -8.10
C ALA A 176 -4.28 16.78 -6.95
N VAL A 177 -4.84 17.97 -7.18
CA VAL A 177 -5.32 18.84 -6.09
C VAL A 177 -6.31 18.14 -5.15
N PRO A 178 -7.33 17.38 -5.63
CA PRO A 178 -8.23 16.64 -4.74
C PRO A 178 -7.51 15.55 -3.93
N ALA A 179 -6.56 14.85 -4.55
CA ALA A 179 -5.77 13.82 -3.88
C ALA A 179 -4.86 14.43 -2.80
N GLN A 180 -4.22 15.56 -3.09
CA GLN A 180 -3.36 16.28 -2.14
C GLN A 180 -4.11 16.70 -0.86
N ASP A 181 -5.36 17.16 -1.00
CA ASP A 181 -6.22 17.47 0.17
C ASP A 181 -6.46 16.23 1.04
N VAL A 182 -6.76 15.08 0.40
CA VAL A 182 -7.02 13.84 1.13
C VAL A 182 -5.74 13.24 1.73
N PHE A 183 -4.59 13.31 1.03
CA PHE A 183 -3.30 12.91 1.58
C PHE A 183 -2.93 13.77 2.81
N ALA A 184 -3.19 15.08 2.78
CA ALA A 184 -2.99 15.95 3.93
C ALA A 184 -3.89 15.56 5.12
N LYS A 185 -5.15 15.17 4.86
CA LYS A 185 -6.07 14.65 5.89
C LYS A 185 -5.58 13.34 6.49
N VAL A 186 -5.12 12.39 5.66
CA VAL A 186 -4.54 11.11 6.11
C VAL A 186 -3.31 11.37 6.98
N ALA A 187 -2.34 12.15 6.49
CA ALA A 187 -1.13 12.49 7.23
C ALA A 187 -1.45 13.18 8.56
N SER A 188 -2.39 14.13 8.55
CA SER A 188 -2.85 14.81 9.78
C SER A 188 -3.51 13.84 10.76
N ALA A 189 -4.29 12.88 10.29
CA ALA A 189 -4.95 11.88 11.12
C ALA A 189 -3.93 10.93 11.77
N ILE A 190 -2.95 10.44 11.01
CA ILE A 190 -1.86 9.59 11.52
C ILE A 190 -1.03 10.36 12.56
N SER A 191 -0.73 11.64 12.29
CA SER A 191 0.12 12.49 13.15
C SER A 191 -0.41 12.72 14.57
N ARG A 192 -1.65 12.29 14.85
CA ARG A 192 -2.22 12.28 16.20
C ARG A 192 -1.76 11.10 17.06
N PHE A 193 -1.11 10.10 16.46
CA PHE A 193 -0.75 8.82 17.09
C PHE A 193 0.75 8.52 17.00
N GLU A 194 1.43 9.02 15.97
CA GLU A 194 2.87 8.82 15.73
C GLU A 194 3.42 9.91 14.81
N ASP A 195 4.74 10.02 14.71
CA ASP A 195 5.36 10.99 13.80
C ASP A 195 5.07 10.63 12.34
N VAL A 196 4.95 11.65 11.48
CA VAL A 196 4.71 11.46 10.05
C VAL A 196 5.77 12.20 9.25
N THR A 197 6.33 11.51 8.26
CA THR A 197 7.21 12.08 7.25
C THR A 197 6.59 11.98 5.86
N VAL A 198 6.30 13.13 5.25
CA VAL A 198 5.83 13.22 3.88
C VAL A 198 6.99 13.58 2.96
N CYS A 199 7.14 12.79 1.90
CA CYS A 199 8.13 12.98 0.86
C CYS A 199 7.50 13.67 -0.34
N ALA A 200 8.08 14.78 -0.80
CA ALA A 200 7.59 15.53 -1.95
C ALA A 200 8.69 15.77 -2.97
N SER A 201 8.32 15.90 -4.25
CA SER A 201 9.25 16.35 -5.29
C SER A 201 9.70 17.79 -5.04
N SER A 202 10.79 18.20 -5.68
CA SER A 202 11.27 19.59 -5.62
C SER A 202 10.18 20.59 -6.03
N GLY A 203 9.36 20.25 -7.03
CA GLY A 203 8.27 21.11 -7.52
C GLY A 203 7.07 21.20 -6.57
N GLN A 204 6.84 20.18 -5.74
CA GLN A 204 5.71 20.14 -4.80
C GLN A 204 6.10 20.39 -3.35
N TRP A 205 7.39 20.46 -3.01
CA TRP A 205 7.84 20.58 -1.62
C TRP A 205 7.21 21.77 -0.89
N GLU A 206 7.22 22.96 -1.50
CA GLU A 206 6.61 24.14 -0.89
C GLU A 206 5.09 24.00 -0.72
N ASN A 207 4.42 23.37 -1.69
CA ASN A 207 2.98 23.16 -1.63
C ASN A 207 2.61 22.17 -0.51
N ALA A 208 3.25 20.99 -0.49
CA ALA A 208 3.08 20.00 0.56
C ALA A 208 3.34 20.60 1.94
N ARG A 209 4.44 21.36 2.10
CA ARG A 209 4.76 22.03 3.36
C ARG A 209 3.67 23.03 3.80
N ARG A 210 3.09 23.80 2.87
CA ARG A 210 1.99 24.74 3.19
C ARG A 210 0.69 24.02 3.57
N MET A 211 0.40 22.88 2.95
CA MET A 211 -0.83 22.13 3.21
C MET A 211 -0.79 21.28 4.49
N LEU A 212 0.40 20.83 4.89
CA LEU A 212 0.58 19.94 6.04
C LEU A 212 0.80 20.71 7.35
N PRO A 213 0.25 20.25 8.49
CA PRO A 213 0.57 20.76 9.83
C PRO A 213 2.08 20.84 10.11
N GLU A 214 2.52 21.88 10.82
CA GLU A 214 3.95 22.21 11.03
C GLU A 214 4.77 21.04 11.60
N HIS A 215 4.18 20.24 12.49
CA HIS A 215 4.86 19.11 13.15
C HIS A 215 5.09 17.90 12.25
N ILE A 216 4.39 17.79 11.11
CA ILE A 216 4.63 16.72 10.12
C ILE A 216 5.92 17.05 9.36
N ARG A 217 6.90 16.17 9.34
CA ARG A 217 8.17 16.40 8.62
C ARG A 217 7.93 16.32 7.11
N VAL A 218 8.48 17.26 6.34
CA VAL A 218 8.43 17.23 4.85
C VAL A 218 9.83 17.16 4.28
N LEU A 219 10.13 16.11 3.52
CA LEU A 219 11.43 15.88 2.90
C LEU A 219 11.34 15.96 1.37
N GLU A 220 12.36 16.53 0.74
CA GLU A 220 12.49 16.48 -0.71
C GLU A 220 13.04 15.12 -1.15
N ILE A 221 12.20 14.31 -1.79
CA ILE A 221 12.55 13.02 -2.38
C ILE A 221 11.83 12.88 -3.71
N SER A 222 12.58 12.78 -4.80
CA SER A 222 12.03 12.48 -6.12
C SER A 222 11.48 11.05 -6.19
N MET A 223 10.29 10.90 -6.78
CA MET A 223 9.55 9.65 -7.03
C MET A 223 8.74 9.82 -8.33
N ASN A 224 8.29 8.74 -8.97
CA ASN A 224 7.40 8.83 -10.14
C ASN A 224 5.92 8.78 -9.72
N ASP A 225 5.58 8.06 -8.65
CA ASP A 225 4.26 8.14 -8.01
C ASP A 225 4.34 7.92 -6.47
N SER A 226 3.21 8.07 -5.78
CA SER A 226 3.12 8.27 -4.32
C SER A 226 2.74 7.04 -3.49
N TRP A 227 2.96 5.83 -4.03
CA TRP A 227 2.56 4.55 -3.42
C TRP A 227 3.64 3.97 -2.50
N PHE A 228 3.86 4.62 -1.36
CA PHE A 228 4.99 4.34 -0.46
C PHE A 228 4.96 2.97 0.22
N ARG A 229 3.80 2.32 0.29
CA ARG A 229 3.69 0.93 0.71
C ARG A 229 4.50 -0.01 -0.19
N ASP A 230 4.56 0.31 -1.47
CA ASP A 230 5.10 -0.58 -2.50
C ASP A 230 6.53 -0.20 -2.91
N THR A 231 6.88 1.08 -2.78
CA THR A 231 8.20 1.62 -3.16
C THR A 231 9.09 1.94 -1.95
N GLY A 232 8.51 2.00 -0.75
CA GLY A 232 9.21 2.19 0.51
C GLY A 232 9.93 0.93 0.99
N PRO A 233 10.81 1.05 2.01
CA PRO A 233 11.52 -0.11 2.53
C PRO A 233 10.59 -0.94 3.42
N THR A 234 10.67 -2.27 3.29
CA THR A 234 10.09 -3.16 4.31
C THR A 234 11.05 -3.23 5.48
N PHE A 235 10.73 -2.52 6.57
CA PHE A 235 11.56 -2.55 7.77
C PHE A 235 11.52 -3.92 8.45
N VAL A 236 12.67 -4.34 8.95
CA VAL A 236 12.88 -5.59 9.70
C VAL A 236 13.64 -5.29 10.97
N VAL A 237 13.33 -6.04 12.02
CA VAL A 237 13.86 -5.82 13.37
C VAL A 237 14.47 -7.09 13.93
N LYS A 238 15.40 -6.94 14.88
CA LYS A 238 15.93 -8.02 15.70
C LYS A 238 16.01 -7.60 17.15
N ARG A 239 15.93 -8.57 18.04
CA ARG A 239 16.05 -8.31 19.49
C ARG A 239 17.50 -7.91 19.81
N SER A 240 17.67 -6.87 20.61
CA SER A 240 18.98 -6.50 21.15
C SER A 240 19.43 -7.55 22.16
N GLU A 241 20.61 -8.14 21.96
CA GLU A 241 21.28 -8.88 23.02
C GLU A 241 21.88 -7.88 24.02
N SER A 242 21.51 -8.02 25.30
CA SER A 242 21.90 -7.10 26.36
C SER A 242 23.41 -6.81 26.37
N GLY A 243 23.79 -5.54 26.24
CA GLY A 243 25.16 -5.06 26.44
C GLY A 243 25.98 -4.76 25.18
N LYS A 244 25.43 -4.90 23.97
CA LYS A 244 26.08 -4.45 22.72
C LYS A 244 25.26 -3.36 22.03
N ALA A 245 25.94 -2.31 21.56
CA ALA A 245 25.36 -1.33 20.65
C ALA A 245 25.20 -1.99 19.28
N GLU A 246 24.11 -2.72 19.09
CA GLU A 246 23.79 -3.40 17.86
C GLU A 246 22.60 -2.72 17.19
N GLN A 247 22.68 -2.52 15.88
CA GLN A 247 21.56 -2.00 15.10
C GLN A 247 20.43 -3.01 15.09
N THR A 248 19.32 -2.66 15.74
CA THR A 248 18.13 -3.48 15.93
C THR A 248 17.12 -3.36 14.80
N ILE A 249 17.29 -2.39 13.90
CA ILE A 249 16.44 -2.14 12.74
C ILE A 249 17.25 -2.08 11.44
N ALA A 250 16.74 -2.71 10.39
CA ALA A 250 17.22 -2.63 9.02
C ALA A 250 16.02 -2.49 8.07
N GLY A 251 16.25 -2.20 6.80
CA GLY A 251 15.20 -2.18 5.78
C GLY A 251 15.54 -3.07 4.59
N ILE A 252 14.57 -3.83 4.11
CA ILE A 252 14.66 -4.53 2.83
C ILE A 252 14.27 -3.55 1.73
N ASP A 253 15.16 -3.39 0.76
CA ASP A 253 14.97 -2.61 -0.46
C ASP A 253 14.71 -3.60 -1.59
N TRP A 254 13.43 -3.88 -1.85
CA TRP A 254 12.97 -4.73 -2.94
C TRP A 254 13.17 -4.04 -4.29
N ASN A 255 13.24 -4.82 -5.35
CA ASN A 255 13.15 -4.24 -6.69
C ASN A 255 11.68 -3.89 -6.99
N PHE A 256 11.46 -2.89 -7.82
CA PHE A 256 10.12 -2.41 -8.19
C PHE A 256 10.04 -2.20 -9.70
N ASN A 257 8.87 -2.47 -10.29
CA ASN A 257 8.67 -2.37 -11.74
C ASN A 257 7.32 -1.76 -12.15
N SER A 258 6.74 -0.87 -11.34
CA SER A 258 5.41 -0.33 -11.62
C SER A 258 4.33 -1.40 -11.75
N TRP A 259 4.34 -2.40 -10.86
CA TRP A 259 3.33 -3.47 -10.77
C TRP A 259 3.11 -4.26 -12.07
N GLY A 260 4.15 -4.49 -12.87
CA GLY A 260 4.02 -5.28 -14.10
C GLY A 260 5.03 -4.98 -15.21
N GLY A 261 5.97 -4.08 -14.98
CA GLY A 261 7.03 -3.75 -15.93
C GLY A 261 6.51 -3.06 -17.19
N LEU A 262 7.25 -3.23 -18.29
CA LEU A 262 6.98 -2.51 -19.54
C LEU A 262 5.70 -2.97 -20.26
N GLU A 263 5.24 -4.20 -20.01
CA GLU A 263 4.10 -4.78 -20.73
C GLU A 263 2.77 -4.56 -19.99
N ASP A 264 2.76 -4.78 -18.68
CA ASP A 264 1.53 -4.80 -17.86
C ASP A 264 1.56 -3.78 -16.71
N GLY A 265 2.59 -2.92 -16.65
CA GLY A 265 2.77 -1.96 -15.57
C GLY A 265 1.82 -0.75 -15.63
N CYS A 266 1.70 -0.07 -14.50
CA CYS A 266 0.85 1.13 -14.38
C CYS A 266 1.42 2.38 -15.05
N TYR A 267 2.74 2.46 -15.27
CA TYR A 267 3.43 3.50 -16.03
C TYR A 267 4.80 3.01 -16.51
N THR A 268 5.39 3.71 -17.47
CA THR A 268 6.58 3.23 -18.20
C THR A 268 7.92 3.67 -17.61
N ASP A 269 7.94 4.74 -16.80
CA ASP A 269 9.12 5.19 -16.05
C ASP A 269 8.89 5.13 -14.53
N TRP A 270 9.58 4.20 -13.88
CA TRP A 270 9.65 4.01 -12.42
C TRP A 270 11.08 4.19 -11.87
N SER A 271 11.95 4.89 -12.61
CA SER A 271 13.37 5.01 -12.30
C SER A 271 13.65 5.77 -10.99
N LEU A 272 12.73 6.61 -10.53
CA LEU A 272 12.82 7.32 -9.25
C LEU A 272 12.19 6.52 -8.11
N ASP A 273 11.16 5.74 -8.38
CA ASP A 273 10.49 4.89 -7.38
C ASP A 273 11.43 3.82 -6.82
N ILE A 274 12.25 3.18 -7.65
CA ILE A 274 13.26 2.19 -7.23
C ILE A 274 14.34 2.78 -6.32
N LEU A 275 14.37 4.10 -6.11
CA LEU A 275 15.29 4.78 -5.23
C LEU A 275 14.64 5.21 -3.91
N VAL A 276 13.32 5.12 -3.77
CA VAL A 276 12.58 5.61 -2.59
C VAL A 276 13.03 4.88 -1.33
N ALA A 277 12.97 3.55 -1.31
CA ALA A 277 13.44 2.73 -0.19
C ALA A 277 14.88 3.07 0.23
N ARG A 278 15.81 3.12 -0.73
CA ARG A 278 17.21 3.49 -0.48
C ARG A 278 17.36 4.88 0.12
N LYS A 279 16.63 5.88 -0.37
CA LYS A 279 16.69 7.26 0.13
C LYS A 279 16.14 7.36 1.56
N ILE A 280 15.02 6.69 1.86
CA ILE A 280 14.45 6.63 3.21
C ILE A 280 15.46 6.04 4.19
N LEU A 281 16.03 4.87 3.86
CA LEU A 281 17.01 4.21 4.72
C LEU A 281 18.28 5.06 4.93
N ALA A 282 18.74 5.77 3.90
CA ALA A 282 19.89 6.66 4.01
C ALA A 282 19.61 7.88 4.92
N VAL A 283 18.41 8.48 4.83
CA VAL A 283 18.00 9.60 5.69
C VAL A 283 17.94 9.17 7.15
N GLU A 284 17.36 7.99 7.41
CA GLU A 284 17.22 7.44 8.77
C GLU A 284 18.48 6.76 9.29
N ARG A 285 19.53 6.66 8.45
CA ARG A 285 20.78 5.95 8.76
C ARG A 285 20.54 4.50 9.17
N VAL A 286 19.61 3.84 8.48
CA VAL A 286 19.22 2.45 8.70
C VAL A 286 19.95 1.55 7.70
N HIS A 287 20.47 0.41 8.17
CA HIS A 287 21.10 -0.58 7.31
C HIS A 287 20.12 -1.15 6.27
N ARG A 288 20.63 -1.47 5.08
CA ARG A 288 19.83 -1.89 3.92
C ARG A 288 20.15 -3.33 3.52
N PHE A 289 19.12 -4.14 3.34
CA PHE A 289 19.20 -5.39 2.60
C PHE A 289 18.69 -5.15 1.18
N SER A 290 19.60 -4.98 0.22
CA SER A 290 19.21 -4.83 -1.18
C SER A 290 18.77 -6.18 -1.75
N HIS A 291 17.63 -6.23 -2.43
CA HIS A 291 17.11 -7.46 -3.03
C HIS A 291 16.84 -7.28 -4.53
N SER A 292 17.00 -8.35 -5.31
CA SER A 292 16.70 -8.35 -6.75
C SER A 292 15.28 -8.81 -7.07
N MET A 293 14.51 -9.21 -6.06
CA MET A 293 13.16 -9.73 -6.24
C MET A 293 12.22 -8.55 -6.48
N ILE A 294 11.33 -8.69 -7.45
CA ILE A 294 10.26 -7.72 -7.65
C ILE A 294 9.16 -8.07 -6.65
N LEU A 295 8.97 -7.20 -5.66
CA LEU A 295 7.97 -7.39 -4.61
C LEU A 295 7.54 -6.03 -4.09
N GLU A 296 6.22 -5.86 -3.98
CA GLU A 296 5.60 -4.67 -3.41
C GLU A 296 5.15 -4.95 -1.97
N GLY A 297 5.36 -4.03 -1.02
CA GLY A 297 5.00 -4.25 0.38
C GLY A 297 3.52 -4.58 0.58
N GLY A 298 2.61 -3.99 -0.21
CA GLY A 298 1.16 -4.26 -0.14
C GLY A 298 0.77 -5.68 -0.60
N SER A 299 1.69 -6.40 -1.24
CA SER A 299 1.47 -7.78 -1.69
C SER A 299 1.67 -8.84 -0.59
N ILE A 300 2.16 -8.44 0.59
CA ILE A 300 2.40 -9.31 1.73
C ILE A 300 1.81 -8.72 3.02
N HIS A 301 1.41 -9.58 3.95
CA HIS A 301 1.04 -9.18 5.30
C HIS A 301 1.56 -10.22 6.31
N VAL A 302 2.24 -9.79 7.37
CA VAL A 302 2.85 -10.68 8.36
C VAL A 302 2.20 -10.56 9.74
N ASP A 303 2.34 -11.60 10.55
CA ASP A 303 1.87 -11.63 11.94
C ASP A 303 2.96 -11.39 12.99
N GLY A 304 4.22 -11.18 12.55
CA GLY A 304 5.39 -11.06 13.43
C GLY A 304 5.85 -12.36 14.07
N GLU A 305 5.12 -13.47 13.88
CA GLU A 305 5.35 -14.77 14.54
C GLU A 305 5.61 -15.90 13.53
N GLY A 306 6.03 -15.54 12.31
CA GLY A 306 6.48 -16.47 11.28
C GLY A 306 5.46 -16.79 10.19
N THR A 307 4.30 -16.13 10.19
CA THR A 307 3.27 -16.31 9.16
C THR A 307 3.23 -15.14 8.20
N CYS A 308 3.20 -15.42 6.89
CA CYS A 308 2.96 -14.45 5.84
C CYS A 308 1.69 -14.83 5.05
N LEU A 309 0.80 -13.87 4.89
CA LEU A 309 -0.32 -13.92 3.95
C LEU A 309 0.07 -13.22 2.66
N THR A 310 -0.28 -13.84 1.54
CA THR A 310 -0.11 -13.25 0.21
C THR A 310 -1.13 -13.83 -0.78
N THR A 311 -1.08 -13.33 -2.00
CA THR A 311 -1.91 -13.75 -3.12
C THR A 311 -1.03 -14.32 -4.22
N GLU A 312 -1.40 -15.50 -4.73
CA GLU A 312 -0.76 -16.07 -5.93
C GLU A 312 -0.93 -15.15 -7.13
N GLU A 313 -2.14 -14.61 -7.29
CA GLU A 313 -2.50 -13.56 -8.25
C GLU A 313 -1.35 -12.53 -8.37
N CYS A 314 -0.95 -11.91 -7.26
CA CYS A 314 0.13 -10.91 -7.31
C CYS A 314 1.52 -11.53 -7.50
N LEU A 315 1.97 -12.43 -6.60
CA LEU A 315 3.39 -12.77 -6.50
C LEU A 315 3.88 -13.77 -7.56
N LEU A 316 2.99 -14.61 -8.09
CA LEU A 316 3.33 -15.62 -9.09
C LEU A 316 3.07 -15.14 -10.52
N ASN A 317 2.51 -13.94 -10.67
CA ASN A 317 2.30 -13.34 -11.97
C ASN A 317 3.62 -13.26 -12.77
N LYS A 318 3.54 -13.62 -14.06
CA LYS A 318 4.67 -13.60 -15.00
C LYS A 318 5.40 -12.26 -15.05
N ASN A 319 4.72 -11.16 -14.75
CA ASN A 319 5.26 -9.80 -14.82
C ASN A 319 5.99 -9.36 -13.55
N ARG A 320 6.00 -10.18 -12.49
CA ARG A 320 6.81 -10.01 -11.29
C ARG A 320 8.10 -10.81 -11.42
N ASN A 321 8.04 -12.09 -11.08
CA ASN A 321 9.19 -12.97 -11.04
C ASN A 321 8.95 -14.16 -11.98
N PRO A 322 9.10 -14.02 -13.32
CA PRO A 322 8.70 -15.03 -14.34
C PRO A 322 9.37 -16.40 -14.21
N HIS A 323 10.41 -16.50 -13.39
CA HIS A 323 11.10 -17.74 -13.03
C HIS A 323 10.40 -18.49 -11.88
N MET A 324 9.36 -17.90 -11.26
CA MET A 324 8.52 -18.43 -10.18
C MET A 324 7.06 -18.43 -10.67
N ARG A 325 6.56 -19.51 -11.28
CA ARG A 325 5.34 -19.49 -12.12
C ARG A 325 4.05 -19.97 -11.44
N ASP A 326 2.97 -19.21 -11.65
CA ASP A 326 1.55 -19.59 -11.77
C ASP A 326 0.84 -18.47 -12.58
N ASP A 327 -0.15 -18.79 -13.41
CA ASP A 327 -0.71 -17.89 -14.43
C ASP A 327 -2.07 -17.28 -14.06
N ASP A 328 -2.12 -16.27 -13.17
CA ASP A 328 -3.27 -15.34 -13.03
C ASP A 328 -2.92 -13.98 -12.33
N THR A 329 -3.86 -13.04 -12.39
CA THR A 329 -3.91 -11.54 -12.30
C THR A 329 -3.42 -10.75 -11.05
N ASN A 330 -3.17 -9.43 -11.12
CA ASN A 330 -2.37 -8.65 -10.13
C ASN A 330 -3.07 -8.18 -8.80
N GLY A 331 -3.82 -9.03 -8.08
CA GLY A 331 -4.56 -8.63 -6.86
C GLY A 331 -3.73 -8.62 -5.55
N HIS A 332 -3.37 -7.46 -4.99
CA HIS A 332 -2.64 -7.34 -3.71
C HIS A 332 -3.45 -7.84 -2.50
N ILE A 333 -2.75 -8.45 -1.52
CA ILE A 333 -3.38 -9.00 -0.31
C ILE A 333 -3.96 -7.90 0.59
N ASP A 334 -3.36 -6.73 0.63
CA ASP A 334 -3.77 -5.60 1.49
C ASP A 334 -5.11 -4.95 1.12
N ASN A 335 -5.71 -5.34 -0.01
CA ASN A 335 -7.07 -4.96 -0.36
C ASN A 335 -8.09 -6.06 0.00
N MET A 336 -7.60 -7.25 0.33
CA MET A 336 -8.39 -8.47 0.51
C MET A 336 -8.38 -8.96 1.95
N CYS A 337 -7.22 -9.02 2.59
CA CYS A 337 -7.06 -9.61 3.92
C CYS A 337 -5.88 -8.99 4.67
N CYS A 338 -6.03 -8.80 5.98
CA CYS A 338 -4.94 -8.35 6.84
C CYS A 338 -4.99 -9.06 8.20
N PHE A 339 -3.86 -9.14 8.88
CA PHE A 339 -3.84 -9.58 10.27
C PHE A 339 -4.22 -8.43 11.21
N THR A 340 -5.00 -8.74 12.24
CA THR A 340 -5.37 -7.77 13.29
C THR A 340 -4.62 -8.00 14.59
N ARG A 341 -4.30 -9.27 14.85
CA ARG A 341 -3.53 -9.80 15.98
C ARG A 341 -3.18 -11.25 15.65
N PRO A 342 -2.28 -11.90 16.43
CA PRO A 342 -1.90 -13.28 16.15
C PRO A 342 -3.11 -14.23 16.06
N GLY A 343 -3.17 -15.00 14.97
CA GLY A 343 -4.26 -15.94 14.67
C GLY A 343 -5.59 -15.31 14.22
N VAL A 344 -5.68 -13.99 14.02
CA VAL A 344 -6.95 -13.32 13.66
C VAL A 344 -6.79 -12.40 12.47
N VAL A 345 -7.65 -12.59 11.47
CA VAL A 345 -7.60 -11.88 10.19
C VAL A 345 -8.90 -11.12 9.91
N LEU A 346 -8.79 -9.95 9.31
CA LEU A 346 -9.90 -9.27 8.65
C LEU A 346 -9.93 -9.70 7.18
N LEU A 347 -11.12 -10.00 6.67
CA LEU A 347 -11.32 -10.39 5.28
C LEU A 347 -12.38 -9.49 4.64
N SER A 348 -12.03 -8.87 3.50
CA SER A 348 -12.98 -8.15 2.66
C SER A 348 -14.11 -9.09 2.26
N TRP A 349 -15.35 -8.65 2.44
CA TRP A 349 -16.52 -9.52 2.32
C TRP A 349 -17.69 -8.81 1.63
N THR A 350 -18.52 -9.57 0.94
CA THR A 350 -19.87 -9.17 0.53
C THR A 350 -20.76 -10.41 0.61
N ASP A 351 -22.04 -10.24 0.91
CA ASP A 351 -23.04 -11.31 0.83
C ASP A 351 -23.77 -11.30 -0.54
N ASP A 352 -23.45 -10.35 -1.42
CA ASP A 352 -24.03 -10.26 -2.76
C ASP A 352 -23.35 -11.24 -3.71
N GLU A 353 -23.99 -12.39 -3.94
CA GLU A 353 -23.49 -13.44 -4.84
C GLU A 353 -23.33 -13.00 -6.30
N SER A 354 -23.94 -11.89 -6.71
CA SER A 354 -23.79 -11.33 -8.06
C SER A 354 -22.57 -10.44 -8.22
N ASP A 355 -21.95 -10.04 -7.10
CA ASP A 355 -20.75 -9.22 -7.10
C ASP A 355 -19.50 -10.09 -7.34
N PRO A 356 -18.62 -9.76 -8.31
CA PRO A 356 -17.35 -10.48 -8.53
C PRO A 356 -16.45 -10.63 -7.29
N GLN A 357 -16.61 -9.78 -6.28
CA GLN A 357 -15.91 -9.88 -5.00
C GLN A 357 -16.36 -11.10 -4.18
N TYR A 358 -17.62 -11.55 -4.33
CA TYR A 358 -18.17 -12.67 -3.54
C TYR A 358 -17.37 -13.95 -3.73
N GLU A 359 -17.12 -14.35 -4.97
CA GLU A 359 -16.37 -15.57 -5.29
C GLU A 359 -14.96 -15.51 -4.68
N ARG A 360 -14.28 -14.36 -4.82
CA ARG A 360 -12.94 -14.11 -4.23
C ARG A 360 -12.96 -14.22 -2.71
N SER A 361 -13.94 -13.59 -2.07
CA SER A 361 -14.13 -13.62 -0.61
C SER A 361 -14.44 -15.03 -0.10
N MET A 362 -15.28 -15.78 -0.81
CA MET A 362 -15.66 -17.15 -0.46
C MET A 362 -14.47 -18.10 -0.57
N GLU A 363 -13.68 -17.99 -1.63
CA GLU A 363 -12.47 -18.79 -1.80
C GLU A 363 -11.45 -18.50 -0.69
N ALA A 364 -11.16 -17.22 -0.44
CA ALA A 364 -10.25 -16.81 0.63
C ALA A 364 -10.73 -17.28 2.01
N TYR A 365 -12.03 -17.16 2.29
CA TYR A 365 -12.63 -17.64 3.54
C TYR A 365 -12.50 -19.16 3.70
N SER A 366 -12.80 -19.92 2.64
CA SER A 366 -12.69 -21.38 2.63
C SER A 366 -11.25 -21.82 2.91
N LEU A 367 -10.28 -21.17 2.27
CA LEU A 367 -8.86 -21.46 2.49
C LEU A 367 -8.45 -21.13 3.93
N LEU A 368 -8.67 -19.90 4.38
CA LEU A 368 -8.32 -19.45 5.73
C LEU A 368 -8.95 -20.33 6.83
N SER A 369 -10.19 -20.77 6.63
CA SER A 369 -10.90 -21.62 7.61
C SER A 369 -10.24 -23.00 7.78
N ASN A 370 -9.57 -23.49 6.74
CA ASN A 370 -8.93 -24.81 6.73
C ASN A 370 -7.45 -24.76 7.13
N GLU A 371 -6.88 -23.57 7.28
CA GLU A 371 -5.45 -23.38 7.51
C GLU A 371 -5.12 -23.07 8.97
N THR A 372 -3.83 -22.99 9.29
CA THR A 372 -3.32 -22.52 10.58
C THR A 372 -2.13 -21.61 10.37
N ASP A 373 -1.88 -20.73 11.33
CA ASP A 373 -0.66 -19.93 11.35
C ASP A 373 0.58 -20.76 11.74
N ALA A 374 1.76 -20.14 11.72
CA ALA A 374 3.03 -20.79 12.02
C ALA A 374 3.12 -21.33 13.46
N SER A 375 2.28 -20.82 14.37
CA SER A 375 2.15 -21.31 15.75
C SER A 375 1.08 -22.41 15.90
N GLY A 376 0.46 -22.85 14.81
CA GLY A 376 -0.57 -23.88 14.78
C GLY A 376 -1.95 -23.41 15.22
N ARG A 377 -2.19 -22.09 15.35
CA ARG A 377 -3.51 -21.55 15.69
C ARG A 377 -4.40 -21.56 14.46
N LYS A 378 -5.66 -21.91 14.65
CA LYS A 378 -6.70 -21.74 13.63
C LYS A 378 -7.04 -20.27 13.46
N PHE A 379 -7.25 -19.83 12.23
CA PHE A 379 -7.63 -18.45 11.98
C PHE A 379 -9.05 -18.15 12.48
N GLU A 380 -9.17 -17.13 13.32
CA GLU A 380 -10.42 -16.40 13.52
C GLU A 380 -10.57 -15.41 12.37
N ILE A 381 -11.66 -15.50 11.60
CA ILE A 381 -11.88 -14.67 10.42
C ILE A 381 -12.98 -13.65 10.71
N ILE A 382 -12.61 -12.38 10.79
CA ILE A 382 -13.53 -11.26 10.92
C ILE A 382 -13.88 -10.75 9.53
N LYS A 383 -15.15 -10.84 9.14
CA LYS A 383 -15.63 -10.32 7.85
C LYS A 383 -15.80 -8.81 7.94
N LEU A 384 -15.23 -8.09 6.98
CA LEU A 384 -15.38 -6.65 6.82
C LEU A 384 -16.05 -6.37 5.47
N HIS A 385 -17.29 -5.88 5.50
CA HIS A 385 -18.06 -5.67 4.29
C HIS A 385 -17.39 -4.61 3.40
N VAL A 386 -17.22 -4.83 2.10
CA VAL A 386 -16.72 -3.84 1.14
C VAL A 386 -17.74 -2.72 0.91
N PRO A 387 -17.39 -1.51 0.43
CA PRO A 387 -18.44 -0.56 0.00
C PRO A 387 -19.30 -1.18 -1.12
N GLY A 388 -20.48 -0.61 -1.38
CA GLY A 388 -21.23 -0.96 -2.60
C GLY A 388 -20.35 -0.78 -3.85
N PRO A 389 -20.65 -1.45 -4.97
CA PRO A 389 -19.81 -1.36 -6.16
C PRO A 389 -19.70 0.10 -6.62
N LEU A 390 -18.49 0.63 -6.56
CA LEU A 390 -18.17 1.99 -6.97
C LEU A 390 -17.59 1.97 -8.38
N TYR A 391 -18.03 2.91 -9.20
CA TYR A 391 -17.54 3.07 -10.56
C TYR A 391 -17.01 4.48 -10.77
N MET A 392 -15.98 4.61 -11.61
CA MET A 392 -15.46 5.90 -12.03
C MET A 392 -16.50 6.62 -12.90
N THR A 393 -16.78 7.89 -12.59
CA THR A 393 -17.72 8.71 -13.35
C THR A 393 -17.03 9.37 -14.56
N GLU A 394 -17.84 9.86 -15.52
CA GLU A 394 -17.32 10.63 -16.65
C GLU A 394 -16.54 11.87 -16.21
N LYS A 395 -17.06 12.60 -15.21
CA LYS A 395 -16.41 13.79 -14.67
C LYS A 395 -15.06 13.47 -14.03
N GLU A 396 -14.98 12.39 -13.26
CA GLU A 396 -13.73 11.98 -12.61
C GLU A 396 -12.68 11.58 -13.65
N ALA A 397 -13.07 10.80 -14.67
CA ALA A 397 -12.18 10.38 -15.75
C ALA A 397 -11.69 11.56 -16.60
N ALA A 398 -12.57 12.52 -16.89
CA ALA A 398 -12.23 13.73 -17.65
C ALA A 398 -11.21 14.63 -16.93
N GLY A 399 -11.07 14.50 -15.60
CA GLY A 399 -10.07 15.24 -14.84
C GLY A 399 -8.66 14.66 -14.94
N VAL A 400 -8.47 13.45 -15.47
CA VAL A 400 -7.17 12.79 -15.62
C VAL A 400 -6.58 13.11 -17.00
N VAL A 401 -5.32 13.51 -17.05
CA VAL A 401 -4.60 13.73 -18.31
C VAL A 401 -4.38 12.38 -18.98
N GLN A 402 -4.99 12.17 -20.14
CA GLN A 402 -4.79 10.95 -20.91
C GLN A 402 -3.47 11.04 -21.68
N GLY A 403 -2.64 10.00 -21.59
CA GLY A 403 -1.37 9.89 -22.29
C GLY A 403 -0.94 8.44 -22.43
N ASP A 404 0.20 8.22 -23.08
CA ASP A 404 0.71 6.87 -23.35
C ASP A 404 1.53 6.29 -22.18
N ASP A 405 1.82 7.09 -21.15
CA ASP A 405 2.62 6.66 -19.98
C ASP A 405 1.75 5.98 -18.93
N GLY A 406 0.80 6.69 -18.31
CA GLY A 406 -0.04 6.17 -17.23
C GLY A 406 -1.18 5.24 -17.67
N LYS A 407 -1.55 4.30 -16.78
CA LYS A 407 -2.72 3.42 -16.96
C LYS A 407 -4.01 4.23 -17.13
N ALA A 408 -4.74 3.94 -18.20
CA ALA A 408 -5.97 4.65 -18.56
C ALA A 408 -7.02 4.63 -17.43
N ARG A 409 -7.60 5.81 -17.17
CA ARG A 409 -8.66 6.04 -16.19
C ARG A 409 -9.97 6.35 -16.91
N LEU A 410 -10.73 5.29 -17.23
CA LEU A 410 -11.92 5.39 -18.07
C LEU A 410 -13.22 5.41 -17.23
N PRO A 411 -14.26 6.12 -17.70
CA PRO A 411 -15.59 6.06 -17.07
C PRO A 411 -16.12 4.63 -17.04
N GLY A 412 -16.88 4.28 -16.00
CA GLY A 412 -17.50 2.98 -15.84
C GLY A 412 -16.56 1.86 -15.37
N ILE A 413 -15.26 2.12 -15.21
CA ILE A 413 -14.35 1.16 -14.56
C ILE A 413 -14.74 1.03 -13.08
N ARG A 414 -14.83 -0.21 -12.60
CA ARG A 414 -15.05 -0.50 -11.19
C ARG A 414 -13.82 -0.11 -10.37
N LEU A 415 -14.04 0.62 -9.28
CA LEU A 415 -12.99 1.01 -8.35
C LEU A 415 -12.71 -0.11 -7.35
N ALA A 416 -11.43 -0.36 -7.05
CA ALA A 416 -10.98 -1.37 -6.11
C ALA A 416 -11.11 -0.91 -4.64
N ALA A 417 -12.27 -0.37 -4.27
CA ALA A 417 -12.52 0.19 -2.95
C ALA A 417 -12.70 -0.91 -1.90
N SER A 418 -11.92 -0.83 -0.82
CA SER A 418 -11.97 -1.75 0.31
C SER A 418 -11.72 -1.00 1.61
N TYR A 419 -12.45 -1.36 2.67
CA TYR A 419 -12.16 -0.87 4.01
C TYR A 419 -11.01 -1.61 4.68
N VAL A 420 -10.56 -2.77 4.14
CA VAL A 420 -9.35 -3.47 4.62
C VAL A 420 -8.08 -2.68 4.32
N ASN A 421 -8.11 -1.76 3.33
CA ASN A 421 -6.99 -0.90 2.98
C ASN A 421 -6.84 0.31 3.94
N PHE A 422 -6.92 0.04 5.25
CA PHE A 422 -6.70 0.99 6.33
C PHE A 422 -5.24 0.92 6.81
N TYR A 423 -4.78 1.95 7.53
CA TYR A 423 -3.46 1.94 8.18
C TYR A 423 -3.61 1.74 9.69
N ILE A 424 -2.82 0.84 10.26
CA ILE A 424 -2.68 0.69 11.72
C ILE A 424 -1.57 1.66 12.15
N ALA A 425 -1.94 2.73 12.84
CA ALA A 425 -0.99 3.55 13.60
C ALA A 425 -1.01 3.10 15.06
N ASN A 426 -0.01 3.45 15.85
CA ASN A 426 0.11 3.08 17.26
C ASN A 426 -1.23 3.01 18.04
N GLY A 427 -1.86 4.14 18.33
CA GLY A 427 -3.14 4.19 19.06
C GLY A 427 -4.37 4.35 18.16
N GLY A 428 -4.25 4.14 16.85
CA GLY A 428 -5.25 4.60 15.88
C GLY A 428 -5.39 3.71 14.66
N ILE A 429 -6.61 3.59 14.15
CA ILE A 429 -6.91 2.93 12.87
C ILE A 429 -7.38 3.99 11.90
N ILE A 430 -6.66 4.22 10.81
CA ILE A 430 -6.99 5.23 9.82
C ILE A 430 -7.67 4.53 8.65
N VAL A 431 -9.00 4.61 8.61
CA VAL A 431 -9.84 3.84 7.67
C VAL A 431 -10.40 4.74 6.56
N PRO A 432 -10.40 4.29 5.29
CA PRO A 432 -11.03 5.06 4.22
C PRO A 432 -12.55 5.18 4.41
N GLN A 433 -13.12 6.29 3.98
CA GLN A 433 -14.57 6.47 3.87
C GLN A 433 -14.94 6.87 2.44
N PHE A 434 -15.92 6.19 1.87
CA PHE A 434 -16.25 6.26 0.45
C PHE A 434 -17.53 7.06 0.15
N GLY A 435 -18.23 7.53 1.17
CA GLY A 435 -19.52 8.20 1.03
C GLY A 435 -20.71 7.24 1.02
N ASP A 436 -20.47 5.96 1.30
CA ASP A 436 -21.52 4.96 1.51
C ASP A 436 -21.82 4.90 3.00
N LYS A 437 -22.66 5.81 3.50
CA LYS A 437 -22.88 5.99 4.93
C LYS A 437 -23.14 4.68 5.69
N LYS A 438 -23.88 3.75 5.09
CA LYS A 438 -24.20 2.46 5.74
C LYS A 438 -22.92 1.65 5.97
N TRP A 439 -22.13 1.46 4.92
CA TRP A 439 -20.93 0.62 4.99
C TRP A 439 -19.73 1.35 5.60
N ASP A 440 -19.67 2.67 5.48
CA ASP A 440 -18.72 3.55 6.16
C ASP A 440 -18.87 3.42 7.70
N ASP A 441 -20.11 3.57 8.21
CA ASP A 441 -20.42 3.42 9.65
C ASP A 441 -20.15 1.98 10.13
N GLU A 442 -20.51 0.98 9.32
CA GLU A 442 -20.31 -0.43 9.65
C GLU A 442 -18.82 -0.80 9.70
N ALA A 443 -18.02 -0.27 8.78
CA ALA A 443 -16.57 -0.47 8.78
C ALA A 443 -15.95 0.08 10.07
N VAL A 444 -16.33 1.30 10.47
CA VAL A 444 -15.88 1.88 11.75
C VAL A 444 -16.29 0.99 12.94
N ARG A 445 -17.52 0.46 12.94
CA ARG A 445 -18.01 -0.41 14.00
C ARG A 445 -17.26 -1.74 14.08
N VAL A 446 -16.95 -2.37 12.94
CA VAL A 446 -16.22 -3.66 12.89
C VAL A 446 -14.78 -3.44 13.31
N LEU A 447 -14.10 -2.42 12.77
CA LEU A 447 -12.71 -2.10 13.10
C LEU A 447 -12.56 -1.73 14.58
N SER A 448 -13.51 -0.98 15.16
CA SER A 448 -13.47 -0.65 16.60
C SER A 448 -13.57 -1.88 17.49
N LYS A 449 -14.21 -2.97 17.01
CA LYS A 449 -14.27 -4.25 17.73
C LYS A 449 -13.01 -5.08 17.52
N ALA A 450 -12.45 -5.06 16.31
CA ALA A 450 -11.22 -5.77 15.98
C ALA A 450 -10.00 -5.16 16.69
N PHE A 451 -10.00 -3.84 16.89
CA PHE A 451 -8.93 -3.08 17.53
C PHE A 451 -9.46 -2.29 18.74
N PRO A 452 -9.82 -2.95 19.85
CA PRO A 452 -10.49 -2.31 20.98
C PRO A 452 -9.65 -1.22 21.67
N ASP A 453 -8.32 -1.31 21.58
CA ASP A 453 -7.38 -0.35 22.17
C ASP A 453 -7.00 0.79 21.22
N HIS A 454 -7.57 0.82 20.00
CA HIS A 454 -7.28 1.85 19.00
C HIS A 454 -8.48 2.75 18.76
N LYS A 455 -8.22 4.04 18.53
CA LYS A 455 -9.24 4.96 18.05
C LYS A 455 -9.37 4.85 16.53
N VAL A 456 -10.52 4.39 16.05
CA VAL A 456 -10.82 4.40 14.62
C VAL A 456 -11.13 5.83 14.14
N VAL A 457 -10.46 6.25 13.07
CA VAL A 457 -10.59 7.57 12.44
C VAL A 457 -10.91 7.36 10.96
N GLY A 458 -12.15 7.68 10.57
CA GLY A 458 -12.58 7.66 9.17
C GLY A 458 -12.04 8.86 8.40
N ILE A 459 -11.53 8.63 7.19
CA ILE A 459 -11.07 9.67 6.28
C ILE A 459 -12.10 9.88 5.18
N GLU A 460 -12.88 10.95 5.31
CA GLU A 460 -13.81 11.38 4.27
C GLU A 460 -13.06 11.85 3.02
N GLY A 461 -13.57 11.48 1.85
CA GLY A 461 -12.96 11.83 0.57
C GLY A 461 -11.88 10.84 0.12
N SER A 462 -11.63 9.73 0.84
CA SER A 462 -10.70 8.66 0.40
C SER A 462 -11.02 8.06 -0.97
N ARG A 463 -12.21 8.35 -1.52
CA ARG A 463 -12.51 8.12 -2.93
C ARG A 463 -11.46 8.75 -3.87
N GLU A 464 -10.90 9.92 -3.55
CA GLU A 464 -9.86 10.53 -4.38
C GLU A 464 -8.59 9.68 -4.49
N ILE A 465 -8.30 8.87 -3.47
CA ILE A 465 -7.18 7.91 -3.51
C ILE A 465 -7.55 6.70 -4.37
N VAL A 466 -8.77 6.16 -4.20
CA VAL A 466 -9.20 4.95 -4.91
C VAL A 466 -9.41 5.15 -6.42
N LEU A 467 -9.69 6.38 -6.86
CA LEU A 467 -9.71 6.71 -8.30
C LEU A 467 -8.35 6.41 -8.96
N ALA A 468 -7.25 6.53 -8.22
CA ALA A 468 -5.90 6.24 -8.67
C ALA A 468 -5.45 4.78 -8.43
N GLY A 469 -6.31 3.93 -7.84
CA GLY A 469 -6.13 2.47 -7.82
C GLY A 469 -5.69 1.84 -6.50
N GLY A 470 -5.65 2.58 -5.40
CA GLY A 470 -5.33 2.06 -4.06
C GLY A 470 -6.02 2.86 -2.95
N ASN A 471 -5.60 2.71 -1.70
CA ASN A 471 -6.09 3.57 -0.62
C ASN A 471 -5.05 3.83 0.47
N ILE A 472 -5.50 4.17 1.68
CA ILE A 472 -4.68 4.61 2.81
C ILE A 472 -3.49 3.69 3.04
N HIS A 473 -3.70 2.37 3.11
CA HIS A 473 -2.61 1.43 3.34
C HIS A 473 -1.55 1.48 2.23
N CYS A 474 -1.96 1.66 0.97
CA CYS A 474 -1.06 1.70 -0.19
C CYS A 474 -0.18 2.97 -0.24
N ILE A 475 -0.59 4.05 0.42
CA ILE A 475 0.13 5.34 0.40
C ILE A 475 1.00 5.55 1.65
N THR A 476 0.99 4.58 2.58
CA THR A 476 1.68 4.63 3.87
C THR A 476 2.70 3.51 4.02
N GLN A 477 3.79 3.78 4.74
CA GLN A 477 4.77 2.76 5.17
C GLN A 477 5.23 3.03 6.59
N GLN A 478 4.91 2.13 7.52
CA GLN A 478 5.32 2.21 8.92
C GLN A 478 6.81 1.94 9.09
N GLN A 479 7.44 2.65 10.03
CA GLN A 479 8.77 2.36 10.58
C GLN A 479 8.62 1.95 12.05
N PRO A 480 8.96 0.68 12.40
CA PRO A 480 8.75 0.15 13.75
C PRO A 480 9.71 0.80 14.78
N ALA A 481 9.34 0.78 16.07
CA ALA A 481 10.11 1.33 17.18
C ALA A 481 11.00 0.26 17.84
N PHE A 482 12.22 0.06 17.33
CA PHE A 482 13.16 -0.96 17.84
C PHE A 482 14.59 -0.49 17.85
#